data_AF-A0A1Z8U1P2-F1
#
_entry.id   AF-A0A1Z8U1P2-F1
#
_cell.length_a   1.000
_cell.length_b   1.000
_cell.length_c   1.000
_cell.angle_alpha   90.00
_cell.angle_beta   90.00
_cell.angle_gamma   90.00
#
_symmetry.space_group_name_H-M   'P 1'
#
loop_
_entity.id
_entity.type
_entity.pdbx_description
1 polymer ?
#
loop_
_entity_poly.entity_id
_entity_poly.type
_entity_poly.pdbx_seq_one_letter_code
_entity_poly.pdbx_strand_id
1 'polypeptide(L)' 'MGRLAVWTLFVILFFLHQDFWWWDESKLIFGFMPLGLAYHAGFSIACAILGWLAIKYAWPHQLEAFAEED' A
#
# COMPACT_ATOMS: atom_id res chain seq x y z
N MET A 1 -15.60 3.60 -4.44
CA MET A 1 -14.43 4.39 -4.01
C MET A 1 -14.07 5.32 -5.17
N GLY A 2 -13.78 6.60 -4.93
CA GLY A 2 -13.32 7.52 -5.99
C GLY A 2 -11.80 7.61 -6.06
N ARG A 3 -11.26 8.15 -7.17
CA ARG A 3 -9.80 8.39 -7.35
C ARG A 3 -9.17 9.14 -6.17
N LEU A 4 -9.86 10.14 -5.61
CA LEU A 4 -9.39 10.89 -4.45
C LEU A 4 -9.12 10.00 -3.23
N ALA A 5 -9.94 8.97 -3.00
CA ALA A 5 -9.73 8.05 -1.88
C ALA A 5 -8.45 7.21 -2.07
N VAL A 6 -8.16 6.77 -3.30
CA VAL A 6 -6.91 6.06 -3.62
C VAL A 6 -5.70 6.97 -3.39
N TRP A 7 -5.77 8.23 -3.82
CA TRP A 7 -4.72 9.22 -3.55
C TRP A 7 -4.52 9.49 -2.07
N THR A 8 -5.60 9.64 -1.30
CA THR A 8 -5.50 9.81 0.15
C THR A 8 -4.84 8.61 0.82
N LEU A 9 -5.22 7.39 0.43
CA LEU A 9 -4.57 6.18 0.94
C LEU A 9 -3.09 6.11 0.58
N PHE A 10 -2.72 6.53 -0.64
CA PHE A 10 -1.32 6.60 -1.06
C PHE A 10 -0.51 7.55 -0.16
N VAL A 11 -1.03 8.75 0.10
CA VAL A 11 -0.37 9.73 1.00
C VAL A 11 -0.22 9.17 2.41
N ILE A 12 -1.25 8.49 2.93
CA ILE A 12 -1.18 7.84 4.25
C ILE A 12 -0.08 6.77 4.27
N LEU A 13 -0.05 5.88 3.28
CA LEU A 13 0.99 4.84 3.19
C LEU A 13 2.39 5.45 3.01
N PHE A 14 2.52 6.58 2.31
CA PHE A 14 3.81 7.27 2.19
C PHE A 14 4.40 7.70 3.54
N PHE A 15 3.57 8.20 4.46
CA PHE A 15 4.02 8.53 5.81
C PHE A 15 4.27 7.29 6.68
N LEU A 16 3.47 6.24 6.50
CA LEU A 16 3.67 4.97 7.21
C LEU A 16 4.90 4.19 6.70
N HIS A 17 5.39 4.44 5.49
CA HIS A 17 6.55 3.75 4.94
C HIS A 17 7.83 3.95 5.78
N GLN A 18 7.91 5.03 6.55
CA GLN A 18 9.17 5.42 7.20
C GLN A 18 9.66 4.39 8.23
N ASP A 19 10.96 4.15 8.29
CA ASP A 19 11.54 3.09 9.13
C ASP A 19 11.60 3.43 10.63
N PHE A 20 11.30 4.67 11.03
CA PHE A 20 11.53 5.14 12.40
C PHE A 20 10.51 4.63 13.43
N TRP A 21 9.34 4.13 13.02
CA TRP A 21 8.22 3.89 13.95
C TRP A 21 8.50 2.82 15.01
N TRP A 22 9.34 1.81 14.70
CA TRP A 22 9.72 0.73 15.62
C TRP A 22 11.17 0.28 15.43
N TRP A 23 12.04 1.22 15.05
CA TRP A 23 13.45 0.92 14.76
C TRP A 23 14.20 0.30 15.94
N ASP A 24 13.90 0.75 17.17
CA ASP A 24 14.61 0.34 18.40
C ASP A 24 13.81 -0.68 19.23
N GLU A 25 12.72 -1.21 18.69
CA GLU A 25 11.83 -2.13 19.42
C GLU A 25 12.20 -3.60 19.16
N SER A 26 12.73 -4.27 20.19
CA SER A 26 13.17 -5.67 20.11
C SER A 26 12.06 -6.70 20.36
N LYS A 27 10.82 -6.26 20.63
CA LYS A 27 9.69 -7.17 20.83
C LYS A 27 9.51 -8.13 19.65
N LEU A 28 9.33 -9.40 19.98
CA LEU A 28 9.02 -10.45 19.02
C LEU A 28 7.52 -10.68 18.89
N ILE A 29 7.04 -10.76 17.66
CA ILE A 29 5.70 -11.17 17.27
C ILE A 29 5.74 -12.65 16.88
N PHE A 30 4.72 -13.41 17.31
CA PHE A 30 4.66 -14.88 17.14
C PHE A 30 5.86 -15.66 17.72
N GLY A 31 6.66 -15.04 18.60
CA GLY A 31 7.81 -15.65 19.24
C GLY A 31 9.08 -15.74 18.40
N PHE A 32 9.09 -15.24 17.14
CA PHE A 32 10.28 -15.31 16.27
C PHE A 32 10.53 -14.07 15.40
N MET A 33 9.51 -13.24 15.14
CA MET A 33 9.61 -12.15 14.19
C MET A 33 9.78 -10.80 14.89
N PRO A 34 10.85 -10.01 14.63
CA PRO A 34 10.97 -8.66 15.18
C PRO A 34 9.79 -7.77 14.82
N LEU A 35 9.33 -6.91 15.73
CA LEU A 35 8.19 -6.02 15.50
C LEU A 35 8.37 -5.12 14.27
N GLY A 36 9.56 -4.53 14.10
CA GLY A 36 9.86 -3.72 12.90
C GLY A 36 9.67 -4.52 11.61
N LEU A 37 10.13 -5.78 11.56
CA LEU A 37 9.93 -6.65 10.41
C LEU A 37 8.45 -6.99 10.19
N ALA A 38 7.71 -7.30 11.26
CA ALA A 38 6.28 -7.55 11.19
C ALA A 38 5.51 -6.33 10.66
N TYR A 39 5.92 -5.13 11.07
CA TYR A 39 5.37 -3.87 10.56
C TYR A 39 5.56 -3.73 9.05
N HIS A 40 6.78 -3.91 8.54
CA HIS A 40 7.05 -3.79 7.09
C HIS A 40 6.37 -4.90 6.27
N ALA A 41 6.22 -6.10 6.84
CA ALA A 41 5.45 -7.17 6.21
C ALA A 41 3.96 -6.78 6.07
N GLY A 42 3.36 -6.25 7.13
CA GLY A 42 1.98 -5.73 7.10
C GLY A 42 1.83 -4.55 6.15
N PHE A 43 2.80 -3.63 6.14
CA PHE A 43 2.85 -2.50 5.22
C PHE A 43 2.87 -2.95 3.75
N SER A 44 3.67 -3.97 3.43
CA SER A 44 3.75 -4.53 2.07
C SER A 44 2.41 -5.11 1.61
N ILE A 45 1.69 -5.80 2.51
CA ILE A 45 0.33 -6.29 2.24
C ILE A 45 -0.62 -5.11 1.99
N ALA A 46 -0.55 -4.05 2.79
CA ALA A 46 -1.36 -2.86 2.60
C ALA A 46 -1.08 -2.17 1.25
N CYS A 47 0.18 -2.11 0.80
CA CYS A 47 0.54 -1.62 -0.53
C CYS A 47 -0.06 -2.48 -1.65
N ALA A 48 -0.05 -3.80 -1.52
CA ALA A 48 -0.67 -4.69 -2.51
C ALA A 48 -2.19 -4.45 -2.61
N ILE A 49 -2.86 -4.27 -1.46
CA ILE A 49 -4.29 -3.91 -1.41
C ILE A 49 -4.52 -2.55 -2.07
N LEU A 50 -3.68 -1.55 -1.78
CA LEU A 50 -3.78 -0.24 -2.44
C LEU A 50 -3.63 -0.36 -3.96
N GLY A 51 -2.69 -1.16 -4.45
CA GLY A 51 -2.51 -1.44 -5.87
C GLY A 51 -3.78 -2.04 -6.51
N TRP A 52 -4.37 -3.04 -5.85
CA TRP A 52 -5.65 -3.62 -6.28
C TRP A 52 -6.79 -2.58 -6.31
N LEU A 53 -6.89 -1.73 -5.28
CA LEU A 53 -7.88 -0.64 -5.24
C LEU A 53 -7.64 0.39 -6.35
N ALA A 54 -6.39 0.72 -6.64
CA ALA A 54 -6.03 1.65 -7.71
C ALA A 54 -6.46 1.10 -9.07
N ILE A 55 -6.20 -0.17 -9.36
CA ILE A 55 -6.67 -0.82 -10.60
C ILE A 55 -8.20 -0.80 -10.66
N LYS A 56 -8.88 -1.16 -9.57
CA LYS A 56 -10.34 -1.27 -9.57
C LYS A 56 -11.09 0.07 -9.67
N TYR A 57 -10.54 1.14 -9.08
CA TYR A 57 -11.29 2.40 -8.89
C TYR A 57 -10.65 3.64 -9.52
N ALA A 58 -9.36 3.58 -9.87
CA ALA A 58 -8.63 4.72 -10.40
C ALA A 58 -8.04 4.49 -11.80
N TRP A 59 -8.08 3.25 -12.30
CA TRP A 59 -7.51 2.90 -13.60
C TRP A 59 -8.25 3.58 -14.75
N PRO A 60 -7.53 4.13 -15.74
CA PRO A 60 -8.12 4.90 -16.82
C PRO A 60 -8.58 3.99 -17.98
N HIS A 61 -9.61 3.17 -17.77
CA HIS A 61 -10.12 2.24 -18.80
C HIS A 61 -10.50 2.89 -20.12
N GLN A 62 -10.91 4.16 -20.11
CA GLN A 62 -11.19 4.90 -21.35
C GLN A 62 -9.95 5.07 -22.26
N LEU A 63 -8.74 5.08 -21.68
CA LEU A 63 -7.51 5.15 -22.46
C LEU A 63 -7.13 3.79 -23.05
N GLU A 64 -7.47 2.69 -22.36
CA GLU A 64 -7.30 1.33 -22.89
C GLU A 64 -8.24 1.11 -24.08
N ALA A 65 -9.51 1.45 -23.92
CA ALA A 65 -10.49 1.34 -25.00
C ALA A 65 -10.08 2.15 -26.24
N PHE A 66 -9.58 3.38 -26.06
CA PHE A 66 -9.04 4.18 -27.15
C PHE A 66 -7.85 3.51 -27.86
N ALA A 67 -6.96 2.85 -27.13
CA ALA A 67 -5.78 2.20 -27.69
C ALA A 67 -6.09 0.87 -28.40
N GLU A 68 -7.21 0.22 -28.09
CA GLU A 68 -7.65 -1.04 -28.70
C GLU A 68 -8.53 -0.84 -29.95
N GLU A 69 -9.02 0.38 -30.19
CA GLU A 69 -9.83 0.74 -31.37
C GLU A 69 -9.01 0.94 -32.67
N ASP A 70 -7.66 0.91 -32.59
CA ASP A 70 -6.70 0.99 -33.71
C ASP A 70 -6.10 -0.39 -34.09
#